data_AF-A0AAD1DUB7-F1
#
_entry.id   AF-A0AAD1DUB7-F1
#
_cell.length_a   1.000
_cell.length_b   1.000
_cell.length_c   1.000
_cell.angle_alpha   90.00
_cell.angle_beta   90.00
_cell.angle_gamma   90.00
#
_symmetry.space_group_name_H-M   'P 1'
#
loop_
_entity.id
_entity.type
_entity.pdbx_description
1 polymer ?
#
loop_
_entity_poly.entity_id
_entity_poly.type
_entity_poly.pdbx_seq_one_letter_code
_entity_poly.pdbx_strand_id
1 'polypeptide(L)'
;MRHKIVFFITLISGMFLPSAQTLTPSEIWHQLIPKKFNTDSLLTQKGFKIKYSGPKKLGGNLSCYFNKKYNEWIFIHDNEQEQTTSFSYLLPTLKKYKNNQVEKKLLVQGEKVAPMGKTYHENKLYYHLIYTFENYKASSLKE
;
A
#
# COMPACT_ATOMS: atom_id res chain seq x y z
N MET A 1 -21.56 -64.68 1.04
CA MET A 1 -21.85 -63.31 0.53
C MET A 1 -20.76 -62.37 1.03
N ARG A 2 -19.96 -61.79 0.14
CA ARG A 2 -18.84 -60.88 0.48
C ARG A 2 -19.29 -59.43 0.23
N HIS A 3 -19.42 -58.62 1.27
CA HIS A 3 -19.59 -57.18 1.11
C HIS A 3 -18.22 -56.53 0.90
N LYS A 4 -18.00 -56.01 -0.32
CA LYS A 4 -16.87 -55.12 -0.62
C LYS A 4 -17.33 -53.69 -0.31
N ILE A 5 -16.82 -53.11 0.78
CA ILE A 5 -16.98 -51.69 1.07
C ILE A 5 -15.95 -50.96 0.21
N VAL A 6 -16.42 -50.19 -0.77
CA VAL A 6 -15.58 -49.30 -1.59
C VAL A 6 -15.55 -47.94 -0.90
N PHE A 7 -14.41 -47.59 -0.31
CA PHE A 7 -14.15 -46.23 0.17
C PHE A 7 -13.77 -45.35 -1.02
N PHE A 8 -14.72 -44.52 -1.47
CA PHE A 8 -14.42 -43.39 -2.35
C PHE A 8 -13.88 -42.24 -1.49
N ILE A 9 -12.55 -42.10 -1.45
CA ILE A 9 -11.91 -40.90 -0.90
C ILE A 9 -11.87 -39.87 -2.03
N THR A 10 -12.80 -38.92 -2.01
CA THR A 10 -12.75 -37.75 -2.88
C THR A 10 -11.61 -36.85 -2.41
N LEU A 11 -10.53 -36.86 -3.18
CA LEU A 11 -9.39 -35.95 -3.03
C LEU A 11 -9.85 -34.55 -3.42
N ILE A 12 -10.36 -33.77 -2.47
CA ILE A 12 -10.63 -32.35 -2.69
C ILE A 12 -9.27 -31.66 -2.74
N SER A 13 -8.68 -31.60 -3.94
CA SER A 13 -7.56 -30.71 -4.22
C SER A 13 -8.09 -29.28 -4.08
N GLY A 14 -7.97 -28.74 -2.87
CA GLY A 14 -8.16 -27.32 -2.61
C GLY A 14 -7.16 -26.55 -3.47
N MET A 15 -7.61 -26.07 -4.61
CA MET A 15 -6.92 -25.05 -5.38
C MET A 15 -6.91 -23.80 -4.52
N PHE A 16 -5.91 -23.68 -3.63
CA PHE A 16 -5.49 -22.38 -3.14
C PHE A 16 -4.91 -21.66 -4.36
N LEU A 17 -5.77 -20.98 -5.11
CA LEU A 17 -5.38 -19.83 -5.88
C LEU A 17 -5.02 -18.77 -4.82
N PRO A 18 -3.73 -18.46 -4.57
CA PRO A 18 -3.45 -17.19 -3.95
C PRO A 18 -3.89 -16.17 -5.00
N SER A 19 -5.13 -15.68 -4.90
CA SER A 19 -5.39 -14.35 -5.38
C SER A 19 -4.44 -13.49 -4.57
N ALA A 20 -3.28 -13.19 -5.17
CA ALA A 20 -2.48 -12.09 -4.74
C ALA A 20 -3.44 -10.92 -4.88
N GLN A 21 -4.09 -10.56 -3.77
CA GLN A 21 -4.91 -9.38 -3.67
C GLN A 21 -3.91 -8.24 -3.89
N THR A 22 -3.71 -7.90 -5.15
CA THR A 22 -2.94 -6.74 -5.56
C THR A 22 -3.71 -5.60 -4.97
N LEU A 23 -3.09 -4.95 -3.99
CA LEU A 23 -3.54 -3.69 -3.45
C LEU A 23 -3.70 -2.78 -4.66
N THR A 24 -4.94 -2.51 -5.06
CA THR A 24 -5.22 -1.47 -6.03
C THR A 24 -4.91 -0.18 -5.29
N PRO A 25 -3.93 0.61 -5.76
CA PRO A 25 -3.46 1.80 -5.06
C PRO A 25 -4.64 2.75 -4.77
N SER A 26 -5.58 2.88 -5.71
CA SER A 26 -6.74 3.77 -5.58
C SER A 26 -7.55 3.59 -4.29
N GLU A 27 -7.99 2.38 -3.93
CA GLU A 27 -8.86 2.19 -2.76
C GLU A 27 -8.17 2.52 -1.44
N ILE A 28 -6.87 2.26 -1.36
CA ILE A 28 -6.10 2.54 -0.16
C ILE A 28 -5.83 4.03 -0.08
N TRP A 29 -5.30 4.64 -1.14
CA TRP A 29 -4.90 6.05 -1.09
C TRP A 29 -6.10 6.99 -0.90
N HIS A 30 -7.26 6.71 -1.49
CA HIS A 30 -8.47 7.53 -1.30
C HIS A 30 -9.00 7.50 0.15
N GLN A 31 -8.79 6.41 0.89
CA GLN A 31 -9.20 6.29 2.29
C GLN A 31 -8.17 6.87 3.27
N LEU A 32 -6.92 7.07 2.82
CA LEU A 32 -5.84 7.68 3.61
C LEU A 32 -5.91 9.21 3.63
N ILE A 33 -6.62 9.82 2.67
CA ILE A 33 -6.65 11.27 2.41
C ILE A 33 -8.11 11.76 2.53
N PRO A 34 -8.69 11.84 3.75
CA PRO A 34 -8.58 13.10 4.49
C PRO A 34 -8.61 12.94 6.02
N LYS A 35 -7.72 13.65 6.71
CA LYS A 35 -7.48 13.61 8.18
C LYS A 35 -6.99 12.23 8.64
N LYS A 36 -5.79 12.18 9.23
CA LYS A 36 -5.07 11.05 9.88
C LYS A 36 -5.90 9.94 10.58
N PHE A 37 -7.19 10.16 10.86
CA PHE A 37 -8.03 9.38 11.74
C PHE A 37 -8.25 7.91 11.37
N ASN A 38 -7.84 7.43 10.19
CA ASN A 38 -7.98 6.00 9.86
C ASN A 38 -6.83 5.37 9.07
N THR A 39 -5.72 6.09 8.89
CA THR A 39 -4.59 5.61 8.07
C THR A 39 -3.92 4.38 8.67
N ASP A 40 -3.58 4.46 9.96
CA ASP A 40 -2.89 3.38 10.67
C ASP A 40 -3.76 2.12 10.77
N SER A 41 -5.05 2.31 11.04
CA SER A 41 -6.04 1.24 11.12
C SER A 41 -6.19 0.53 9.77
N LEU A 42 -6.34 1.29 8.67
CA LEU A 42 -6.45 0.72 7.33
C LEU A 42 -5.19 -0.06 6.95
N LEU A 43 -4.00 0.53 7.16
CA LEU A 43 -2.73 -0.13 6.88
C LEU A 43 -2.57 -1.41 7.71
N THR A 44 -2.96 -1.37 8.99
CA THR A 44 -2.94 -2.53 9.88
C THR A 44 -3.88 -3.63 9.40
N GLN A 45 -5.11 -3.30 8.97
CA GLN A 45 -6.04 -4.26 8.37
C GLN A 45 -5.48 -4.90 7.10
N LYS A 46 -4.67 -4.17 6.33
CA LYS A 46 -3.97 -4.68 5.14
C LYS A 46 -2.67 -5.42 5.47
N GLY A 47 -2.35 -5.59 6.75
CA GLY A 47 -1.21 -6.38 7.23
C GLY A 47 0.12 -5.61 7.29
N PHE A 48 0.09 -4.28 7.14
CA PHE A 48 1.24 -3.44 7.43
C PHE A 48 1.38 -3.22 8.93
N LYS A 49 2.63 -3.16 9.40
CA LYS A 49 2.96 -2.80 10.78
C LYS A 49 3.86 -1.58 10.79
N ILE A 50 3.60 -0.65 11.70
CA ILE A 50 4.47 0.51 11.87
C ILE A 50 5.87 0.05 12.30
N LYS A 51 6.88 0.62 11.66
CA LYS A 51 8.31 0.38 11.94
C LYS A 51 8.95 1.58 12.61
N TYR A 52 8.55 2.76 12.17
CA TYR A 52 9.04 4.03 12.68
C TYR A 52 7.97 5.10 12.44
N SER A 53 7.83 6.04 13.36
CA SER A 53 7.12 7.30 13.13
C SER A 53 7.79 8.39 13.93
N GLY A 54 8.12 9.49 13.27
CA GLY A 54 8.78 10.60 13.94
C GLY A 54 9.13 11.77 13.02
N PRO A 55 9.60 12.87 13.62
CA PRO A 55 9.82 14.12 12.91
C PRO A 55 10.95 14.02 11.88
N LYS A 56 10.77 14.68 10.73
CA LYS A 56 11.81 14.83 9.71
C LYS A 56 12.73 15.99 10.04
N LYS A 57 14.00 15.90 9.61
CA LYS A 57 14.98 16.99 9.76
C LYS A 57 14.56 18.30 9.10
N LEU A 58 13.76 18.23 8.03
CA LEU A 58 13.28 19.39 7.27
C LEU A 58 11.85 19.82 7.67
N GLY A 59 11.40 19.44 8.87
CA GLY A 59 10.04 19.71 9.33
C GLY A 59 9.00 18.68 8.87
N GLY A 60 7.92 18.57 9.62
CA GLY A 60 6.86 17.57 9.44
C GLY A 60 7.23 16.17 9.96
N ASN A 61 6.47 15.16 9.56
CA ASN A 61 6.57 13.80 10.08
C ASN A 61 6.86 12.76 8.98
N LEU A 62 7.54 11.68 9.34
CA LEU A 62 7.72 10.50 8.51
C LEU A 62 7.20 9.28 9.28
N SER A 63 6.19 8.62 8.73
CA SER A 63 5.73 7.32 9.22
C SER A 63 6.13 6.22 8.24
N CYS A 64 6.67 5.12 8.73
CA CYS A 64 7.16 3.99 7.95
C CYS A 64 6.45 2.72 8.39
N TYR A 65 5.93 1.95 7.42
CA TYR A 65 5.19 0.73 7.64
C TYR A 65 5.75 -0.40 6.78
N PHE A 66 5.77 -1.60 7.34
CA PHE A 66 6.25 -2.79 6.67
C PHE A 66 5.20 -3.89 6.69
N ASN A 67 4.93 -4.48 5.52
CA ASN A 67 4.15 -5.69 5.40
C ASN A 67 5.07 -6.89 5.23
N LYS A 68 5.21 -7.70 6.28
CA LYS A 68 6.09 -8.89 6.27
C LYS A 68 5.63 -9.95 5.28
N LYS A 69 4.31 -10.14 5.12
CA LYS A 69 3.73 -11.18 4.27
C LYS A 69 4.08 -10.94 2.80
N TYR A 70 3.99 -9.70 2.36
CA TYR A 70 4.24 -9.32 0.98
C TYR A 70 5.62 -8.70 0.74
N ASN A 71 6.42 -8.52 1.79
CA ASN A 71 7.72 -7.84 1.76
C ASN A 71 7.61 -6.46 1.07
N GLU A 72 6.80 -5.58 1.65
CA GLU A 72 6.45 -4.28 1.08
C GLU A 72 6.62 -3.18 2.11
N TRP A 73 7.02 -1.99 1.65
CA TRP A 73 7.22 -0.84 2.53
C TRP A 73 6.42 0.36 2.07
N ILE A 74 5.76 1.04 3.01
CA ILE A 74 5.09 2.31 2.78
C ILE A 74 5.73 3.36 3.67
N PHE A 75 6.05 4.51 3.09
CA PHE A 75 6.52 5.68 3.79
C PHE A 75 5.53 6.81 3.56
N ILE A 76 5.09 7.45 4.62
CA ILE A 76 4.13 8.54 4.64
C ILE A 76 4.87 9.81 5.04
N HIS A 77 4.84 10.82 4.19
CA HIS A 77 5.49 12.10 4.42
C HIS A 77 4.44 13.16 4.71
N ASP A 78 4.39 13.62 5.95
CA ASP A 78 3.54 14.74 6.35
C ASP A 78 4.36 16.04 6.40
N ASN A 79 3.71 17.18 6.15
CA ASN A 79 4.29 18.49 6.41
C ASN A 79 4.14 18.88 7.90
N GLU A 80 4.60 20.08 8.27
CA GLU A 80 4.50 20.62 9.64
C GLU A 80 3.05 20.85 10.10
N GLN A 81 2.12 20.95 9.17
CA GLN A 81 0.68 21.09 9.42
C GLN A 81 -0.02 19.73 9.53
N GLU A 82 0.76 18.64 9.62
CA GLU A 82 0.30 17.25 9.65
C GLU A 82 -0.52 16.81 8.43
N GLN A 83 -0.33 17.48 7.30
CA GLN A 83 -0.95 17.12 6.03
C GLN A 83 -0.01 16.20 5.27
N THR A 84 -0.56 15.09 4.76
CA THR A 84 0.20 14.19 3.92
C THR A 84 0.51 14.83 2.57
N THR A 85 1.80 14.96 2.29
CA THR A 85 2.35 15.56 1.06
C THR A 85 2.75 14.52 0.04
N SER A 86 3.21 13.35 0.50
CA SER A 86 3.53 12.24 -0.39
C SER A 86 3.56 10.90 0.35
N PHE A 87 3.41 9.83 -0.43
CA PHE A 87 3.72 8.47 -0.02
C PHE A 87 4.79 7.87 -0.93
N SER A 88 5.74 7.15 -0.35
CA SER A 88 6.62 6.25 -1.09
C SER A 88 6.20 4.81 -0.88
N TYR A 89 6.05 4.05 -1.95
CA TYR A 89 5.73 2.64 -1.92
C TYR A 89 6.86 1.83 -2.55
N LEU A 90 7.46 0.94 -1.75
CA LEU A 90 8.48 0.00 -2.21
C LEU A 90 7.87 -1.38 -2.42
N LEU A 91 7.88 -1.79 -3.68
CA LEU A 91 7.30 -3.03 -4.17
C LEU A 91 8.41 -4.05 -4.47
N PRO A 92 8.27 -5.31 -4.05
CA PRO A 92 9.35 -6.30 -4.20
C PRO A 92 9.49 -6.83 -5.63
N THR A 93 8.49 -6.62 -6.51
CA THR A 93 8.46 -7.21 -7.85
C THR A 93 8.06 -6.21 -8.92
N LEU A 94 8.62 -6.39 -10.12
CA LEU A 94 8.30 -5.58 -11.30
C LEU A 94 6.82 -5.70 -11.71
N LYS A 95 6.21 -6.87 -11.50
CA LYS A 95 4.79 -7.10 -11.81
C LYS A 95 3.90 -6.18 -10.98
N LYS A 96 4.08 -6.15 -9.65
CA LYS A 96 3.33 -5.26 -8.76
C LYS A 96 3.56 -3.80 -9.11
N TYR A 97 4.81 -3.43 -9.41
CA TYR A 97 5.16 -2.08 -9.85
C TYR A 97 4.41 -1.64 -11.10
N LYS A 98 4.41 -2.46 -12.16
CA LYS A 98 3.68 -2.16 -13.39
C LYS A 98 2.17 -2.07 -13.16
N ASN A 99 1.59 -2.97 -12.37
CA ASN A 99 0.15 -2.90 -12.05
C ASN A 99 -0.21 -1.58 -11.35
N ASN A 100 0.58 -1.19 -10.34
CA ASN A 100 0.37 0.07 -9.62
C ASN A 100 0.61 1.32 -10.48
N GLN A 101 1.41 1.22 -11.55
CA GLN A 101 1.57 2.30 -12.53
C GLN A 101 0.41 2.41 -13.53
N VAL A 102 -0.24 1.30 -13.87
CA VAL A 102 -1.36 1.28 -14.82
C VAL A 102 -2.66 1.71 -14.15
N GLU A 103 -2.83 1.36 -12.88
CA GLU A 103 -3.99 1.72 -12.05
C GLU A 103 -4.03 3.21 -11.63
N LYS A 104 -3.12 4.05 -12.18
CA LYS A 104 -3.11 5.52 -12.05
C LYS A 104 -4.40 6.22 -12.50
N LYS A 105 -5.34 5.51 -13.16
CA LYS A 105 -6.57 6.08 -13.72
C LYS A 105 -7.56 6.66 -12.69
N LEU A 106 -7.30 6.53 -11.39
CA LEU A 106 -8.22 6.94 -10.33
C LEU A 106 -7.70 8.08 -9.45
N LEU A 107 -6.54 8.67 -9.76
CA LEU A 107 -5.96 9.74 -8.95
C LEU A 107 -6.87 10.98 -8.86
N VAL A 108 -6.99 11.55 -7.65
CA VAL A 108 -7.74 12.80 -7.41
C VAL A 108 -7.08 13.95 -8.17
N GLN A 109 -7.85 14.96 -8.57
CA GLN A 109 -7.33 16.14 -9.25
C GLN A 109 -6.21 16.80 -8.40
N GLY A 110 -4.97 16.82 -8.90
CA GLY A 110 -3.79 17.32 -8.18
C GLY A 110 -2.79 16.25 -7.70
N GLU A 111 -3.11 14.97 -7.86
CA GLU A 111 -2.20 13.87 -7.54
C GLU A 111 -1.22 13.57 -8.69
N LYS A 112 0.07 13.41 -8.35
CA LYS A 112 1.14 13.02 -9.28
C LYS A 112 1.78 11.73 -8.83
N VAL A 113 1.95 10.78 -9.75
CA VAL A 113 2.68 9.53 -9.48
C VAL A 113 3.97 9.51 -10.27
N ALA A 114 5.08 9.66 -9.55
CA ALA A 114 6.43 9.63 -10.09
C ALA A 114 7.02 8.22 -9.93
N PRO A 115 7.29 7.51 -11.04
CA PRO A 115 8.03 6.26 -11.00
C PRO A 115 9.52 6.53 -10.78
N MET A 116 10.11 5.96 -9.73
CA MET A 116 11.54 6.13 -9.42
C MET A 116 12.40 4.95 -9.87
N GLY A 117 11.81 3.90 -10.42
CA GLY A 117 12.54 2.73 -10.88
C GLY A 117 12.96 1.82 -9.73
N LYS A 118 14.24 1.44 -9.68
CA LYS A 118 14.79 0.49 -8.70
C LYS A 118 15.47 1.23 -7.56
N THR A 119 15.28 0.76 -6.33
CA THR A 119 15.98 1.26 -5.14
C THR A 119 16.38 0.10 -4.24
N TYR A 120 17.31 0.34 -3.32
CA TYR A 120 17.68 -0.63 -2.28
C TYR A 120 17.19 -0.15 -0.92
N HIS A 121 16.60 -1.06 -0.16
CA HIS A 121 16.22 -0.82 1.22
C HIS A 121 16.50 -2.08 2.05
N GLU A 122 17.12 -1.93 3.21
CA GLU A 122 17.57 -3.06 4.05
C GLU A 122 18.30 -4.17 3.25
N ASN A 123 19.24 -3.78 2.37
CA ASN A 123 20.00 -4.67 1.48
C ASN A 123 19.17 -5.52 0.51
N LYS A 124 17.92 -5.14 0.23
CA LYS A 124 17.05 -5.78 -0.75
C LYS A 124 16.65 -4.81 -1.85
N LEU A 125 16.51 -5.34 -3.07
CA LEU A 125 16.05 -4.58 -4.23
C LEU A 125 14.52 -4.39 -4.17
N TYR A 126 14.07 -3.17 -4.42
CA TYR A 126 12.67 -2.80 -4.54
C TYR A 126 12.44 -1.94 -5.77
N TYR A 127 11.18 -1.88 -6.20
CA TYR A 127 10.67 -0.94 -7.18
C TYR A 127 9.92 0.18 -6.47
N HIS A 128 10.29 1.42 -6.74
CA HIS A 128 9.85 2.59 -5.97
C HIS A 128 8.85 3.42 -6.76
N LEU A 129 7.67 3.60 -6.17
CA LEU A 129 6.65 4.54 -6.63
C LEU A 129 6.49 5.65 -5.59
N ILE A 130 6.46 6.90 -6.06
CA ILE A 130 6.12 8.04 -5.23
C ILE A 130 4.77 8.58 -5.69
N TYR A 131 3.86 8.75 -4.75
CA TYR A 131 2.60 9.43 -4.93
C TYR A 131 2.72 10.78 -4.21
N THR A 132 2.60 11.87 -4.95
CA THR A 132 2.69 13.25 -4.44
C THR A 132 1.34 13.92 -4.58
N PHE A 133 0.91 14.62 -3.54
CA PHE A 133 -0.35 15.35 -3.51
C PHE A 133 -0.04 16.83 -3.66
N GLU A 134 -0.28 17.40 -4.85
CA GLU A 134 -0.15 18.84 -5.02
C GLU A 134 -1.41 19.52 -4.50
N ASN A 135 -1.24 20.34 -3.45
CA ASN A 135 -2.25 21.24 -2.92
C ASN A 135 -3.60 20.59 -2.63
N TYR A 136 -3.69 19.83 -1.53
CA TYR A 136 -4.97 19.73 -0.83
C TYR A 136 -5.26 21.12 -0.22
N LYS A 137 -5.72 22.07 -1.05
CA LYS A 137 -6.49 23.19 -0.53
C LYS A 137 -7.69 22.53 0.13
N ALA A 138 -7.71 22.52 1.46
CA ALA A 138 -8.91 22.18 2.21
C ALA A 138 -10.06 22.86 1.48
N SER A 139 -11.01 22.08 0.97
CA SER A 139 -12.20 22.63 0.36
C SER A 139 -12.68 23.72 1.31
N SER A 140 -12.63 24.98 0.88
CA SER A 140 -13.28 26.05 1.59
C SER A 140 -14.75 25.65 1.60
N LEU A 141 -15.16 24.99 2.67
CA LEU A 141 -16.56 24.91 3.05
C LEU A 141 -17.01 26.36 3.04
N LYS A 142 -17.79 26.71 2.02
CA LYS A 142 -18.53 27.95 2.03
C LYS A 142 -19.37 27.90 3.30
N GLU A 143 -19.14 28.89 4.16
CA GLU A 143 -19.99 29.24 5.31
C GLU A 143 -21.46 29.30 4.90
#